data_AF-A0A1Q7RX42-F1
#
_entry.id   AF-A0A1Q7RX42-F1
#
_cell.length_a   1.000
_cell.length_b   1.000
_cell.length_c   1.000
_cell.angle_alpha   90.00
_cell.angle_beta   90.00
_cell.angle_gamma   90.00
#
_symmetry.space_group_name_H-M   'P 1'
#
loop_
_entity.id
_entity.type
_entity.pdbx_description
1 polymer ?
#
loop_
_entity_poly.entity_id
_entity_poly.type
_entity_poly.pdbx_seq_one_letter_code
_entity_poly.pdbx_strand_id
1 'polypeptide(L)'
;MRLLVLPPKDLAGLHHERDPSVGCIACHGGHGTRMRMAVRAVAALDTLKFLAGAYREPTHMKLPLRDAECRPCHTPILRRPGATGGEAPTFAAEAETEGRAGTSYHAIREHDTVRVACVRCHGAHTTDSDAASRFISKTVVVPVCQECHKDM
;
A
#
# COMPACT_ATOMS: atom_id res chain seq x y z
N MET A 1 31.80 16.06 -5.77
CA MET A 1 31.01 15.00 -6.41
C MET A 1 29.59 15.10 -5.86
N ARG A 2 28.63 15.57 -6.66
CA ARG A 2 27.24 15.79 -6.21
C ARG A 2 26.49 14.49 -6.49
N LEU A 3 26.13 13.74 -5.44
CA LEU A 3 25.24 12.58 -5.57
C LEU A 3 23.89 13.09 -6.06
N LEU A 4 23.51 12.72 -7.28
CA LEU A 4 22.17 12.97 -7.79
C LEU A 4 21.23 11.96 -7.11
N VAL A 5 20.20 12.47 -6.44
CA VAL A 5 19.13 11.63 -5.89
C VAL A 5 18.33 11.09 -7.08
N LEU A 6 18.31 9.76 -7.21
CA LEU A 6 17.44 9.12 -8.20
C LEU A 6 16.00 9.16 -7.70
N PRO A 7 15.01 9.36 -8.59
CA PRO A 7 13.61 9.29 -8.23
C PRO A 7 13.27 7.90 -7.66
N PRO A 8 12.26 7.82 -6.77
CA PRO A 8 11.88 6.58 -6.13
C PRO A 8 11.36 5.62 -7.19
N LYS A 9 11.92 4.40 -7.20
CA LYS A 9 11.59 3.38 -8.22
C LYS A 9 10.36 2.56 -7.86
N ASP A 10 9.96 2.59 -6.59
CA ASP A 10 8.84 1.84 -6.04
C ASP A 10 8.10 2.70 -4.99
N LEU A 11 6.94 2.21 -4.57
CA LEU A 11 6.08 2.90 -3.61
C LEU A 11 6.71 3.00 -2.22
N ALA A 12 7.49 1.99 -1.81
CA ALA A 12 8.19 2.01 -0.52
C ALA A 12 9.24 3.13 -0.47
N GLY A 13 10.01 3.30 -1.56
CA GLY A 13 10.95 4.40 -1.74
C GLY A 13 10.24 5.75 -1.70
N LEU A 14 9.08 5.88 -2.37
CA LEU A 14 8.30 7.11 -2.32
C LEU A 14 7.85 7.43 -0.88
N HIS A 15 7.39 6.44 -0.12
CA HIS A 15 6.99 6.66 1.28
C HIS A 15 8.15 7.16 2.14
N HIS A 16 9.34 6.57 2.00
CA HIS A 16 10.51 6.99 2.75
C HIS A 16 11.02 8.38 2.33
N GLU A 17 10.97 8.69 1.04
CA GLU A 17 11.33 10.03 0.54
C GLU A 17 10.36 11.10 1.06
N ARG A 18 9.06 10.79 1.09
CA ARG A 18 8.02 11.71 1.54
C ARG A 18 8.04 11.92 3.05
N ASP A 19 8.32 10.86 3.81
CA ASP A 19 8.48 10.92 5.26
C ASP A 19 9.62 9.98 5.69
N PRO A 20 10.79 10.52 6.06
CA PRO A 20 11.94 9.73 6.49
C PRO A 20 11.66 8.85 7.72
N SER A 21 10.63 9.14 8.51
CA SER A 21 10.22 8.31 9.64
C SER A 21 9.53 7.00 9.21
N VAL A 22 9.04 6.93 7.97
CA VAL A 22 8.49 5.72 7.36
C VAL A 22 9.64 4.85 6.84
N GLY A 23 10.23 4.08 7.75
CA GLY A 23 11.20 3.03 7.45
C GLY A 23 10.56 1.63 7.32
N CYS A 24 11.38 0.59 7.12
CA CYS A 24 10.90 -0.78 6.91
C CYS A 24 9.91 -1.24 8.00
N ILE A 25 10.19 -0.93 9.26
CA ILE A 25 9.38 -1.34 10.41
C ILE A 25 8.05 -0.58 10.50
N ALA A 26 7.93 0.60 9.88
CA ALA A 26 6.66 1.33 9.86
C ALA A 26 5.55 0.52 9.19
N CYS A 27 5.90 -0.21 8.12
CA CYS A 27 4.99 -1.14 7.44
C CYS A 27 5.09 -2.56 8.04
N HIS A 28 6.30 -3.10 8.19
CA HIS A 28 6.51 -4.51 8.54
C HIS A 28 6.49 -4.83 10.04
N GLY A 29 6.49 -3.82 10.91
CA GLY A 29 6.54 -4.01 12.36
C GLY A 29 5.24 -4.53 12.98
N GLY A 30 4.15 -4.53 12.21
CA GLY A 30 2.82 -4.92 12.65
C GLY A 30 2.10 -3.82 13.43
N HIS A 31 0.83 -3.63 13.10
CA HIS A 31 -0.08 -2.72 13.79
C HIS A 31 -0.87 -3.44 14.89
N GLY A 32 -0.84 -2.87 16.10
CA GLY A 32 -1.43 -3.44 17.31
C GLY A 32 -0.58 -4.52 17.98
N THR A 33 -0.86 -4.80 19.25
CA THR A 33 -0.03 -5.67 20.11
C THR A 33 0.11 -7.09 19.56
N ARG A 34 -0.99 -7.70 19.11
CA ARG A 34 -0.98 -9.08 18.61
C ARG A 34 -0.07 -9.25 17.40
N MET A 35 -0.18 -8.35 16.41
CA MET A 35 0.64 -8.44 15.20
C MET A 35 2.10 -8.12 15.51
N ARG A 36 2.37 -7.12 16.36
CA ARG A 36 3.74 -6.83 16.82
C ARG A 36 4.40 -8.04 17.48
N MET A 37 3.66 -8.77 18.31
CA MET A 37 4.17 -10.01 18.92
C MET A 37 4.43 -11.09 17.86
N ALA A 38 3.52 -11.26 16.89
CA ALA A 38 3.71 -12.23 15.81
C ALA A 38 4.95 -11.92 14.96
N VAL A 39 5.14 -10.66 14.56
CA VAL A 39 6.32 -10.20 13.81
C VAL A 39 7.60 -10.46 14.61
N ARG A 40 7.61 -10.13 15.91
CA ARG A 40 8.75 -10.41 16.80
C ARG A 40 9.04 -11.90 16.93
N ALA A 41 8.02 -12.74 17.03
CA ALA A 41 8.21 -14.19 17.08
C ALA A 41 8.84 -14.72 15.79
N VAL A 42 8.37 -14.26 14.62
CA VAL A 42 8.99 -14.61 13.34
C VAL A 42 10.44 -14.17 13.28
N ALA A 43 10.73 -12.91 13.64
CA ALA A 43 12.09 -12.39 13.66
C ALA A 43 12.99 -13.18 14.62
N ALA A 44 12.52 -13.50 15.82
CA ALA A 44 13.27 -14.29 16.80
C ALA A 44 13.60 -15.69 16.26
N LEU A 45 12.62 -16.37 15.66
CA LEU A 45 12.84 -17.70 15.06
C LEU A 45 13.83 -17.63 13.88
N ASP A 46 13.77 -16.58 13.07
CA ASP A 46 14.71 -16.40 11.96
C ASP A 46 16.13 -16.07 12.46
N THR A 47 16.26 -15.29 13.54
CA THR A 47 17.54 -15.08 14.22
C THR A 47 18.11 -16.40 14.75
N LEU A 48 17.30 -17.25 15.39
CA LEU A 48 17.75 -18.56 15.87
C LEU A 48 18.22 -19.46 14.71
N LYS A 49 17.48 -19.48 13.60
CA LYS A 49 17.89 -20.22 12.38
C LYS A 49 19.19 -19.68 11.79
N PHE A 50 19.37 -18.36 11.80
CA PHE A 50 20.59 -17.71 11.33
C PHE A 50 21.79 -18.13 12.17
N LEU A 51 21.66 -18.06 13.50
CA LEU A 51 22.72 -18.49 14.42
C LEU A 51 23.03 -19.98 14.32
N ALA A 52 22.03 -20.82 14.01
CA ALA A 52 22.22 -22.25 13.78
C ALA A 52 22.77 -22.61 12.39
N GLY A 53 23.06 -21.63 11.52
CA GLY A 53 23.53 -21.86 10.15
C GLY A 53 22.47 -22.46 9.21
N ALA A 54 21.20 -22.46 9.61
CA ALA A 54 20.09 -23.05 8.87
C ALA A 54 19.18 -22.00 8.21
N TYR A 55 19.58 -20.73 8.23
CA TYR A 55 18.78 -19.65 7.65
C TYR A 55 18.80 -19.69 6.12
N ARG A 56 17.62 -19.52 5.55
CA ARG A 56 17.41 -19.29 4.12
C ARG A 56 16.66 -17.98 3.98
N GLU A 57 17.17 -17.12 3.10
CA GLU A 57 16.55 -15.83 2.85
C GLU A 57 15.09 -16.02 2.35
N PRO A 58 14.11 -15.41 3.02
CA PRO A 58 12.72 -15.50 2.60
C PRO A 58 12.50 -14.81 1.24
N THR A 59 11.78 -15.48 0.34
CA THR A 59 11.36 -14.87 -0.94
C THR A 59 10.07 -14.06 -0.81
N HIS A 60 9.41 -14.14 0.34
CA HIS A 60 8.14 -13.47 0.63
C HIS A 60 7.96 -13.27 2.13
N MET A 61 7.04 -12.39 2.51
CA MET A 61 6.68 -12.19 3.91
C MET A 61 5.89 -13.38 4.44
N LYS A 62 6.29 -13.90 5.60
CA LYS A 62 5.51 -14.91 6.34
C LYS A 62 4.23 -14.35 6.96
N LEU A 63 4.24 -13.06 7.30
CA LEU A 63 3.10 -12.33 7.82
C LEU A 63 2.75 -11.24 6.81
N PRO A 64 1.63 -11.37 6.07
CA PRO A 64 1.26 -10.39 5.07
C PRO A 64 0.88 -9.05 5.72
N LEU A 65 1.13 -7.95 5.01
CA LEU A 65 0.62 -6.63 5.37
C LEU A 65 -0.91 -6.62 5.30
N ARG A 66 -1.54 -5.91 6.25
CA ARG A 66 -2.98 -5.72 6.31
C ARG A 66 -3.26 -4.23 6.24
N ASP A 67 -4.52 -3.88 6.03
CA ASP A 67 -4.95 -2.46 6.01
C ASP A 67 -4.68 -1.75 7.33
N ALA A 68 -4.55 -2.51 8.43
CA ALA A 68 -4.18 -1.97 9.73
C ALA A 68 -2.79 -1.32 9.75
N GLU A 69 -1.85 -1.80 8.93
CA GLU A 69 -0.51 -1.21 8.81
C GLU A 69 -0.50 0.07 7.98
N CYS A 70 -1.43 0.22 7.02
CA CYS A 70 -1.51 1.40 6.14
C CYS A 70 -2.35 2.54 6.75
N ARG A 71 -3.45 2.19 7.42
CA ARG A 71 -4.43 3.16 7.94
C ARG A 71 -3.89 4.23 8.89
N PRO A 72 -2.87 4.04 9.73
CA PRO A 72 -2.38 5.11 10.61
C PRO A 72 -2.04 6.40 9.85
N CYS A 73 -1.48 6.28 8.64
CA CYS A 73 -1.14 7.43 7.80
C CYS A 73 -2.21 7.71 6.72
N HIS A 74 -2.96 6.69 6.29
CA HIS A 74 -3.97 6.80 5.23
C HIS A 74 -5.41 6.99 5.72
N THR A 75 -5.71 6.96 7.02
CA THR A 75 -7.08 7.22 7.52
C THR A 75 -7.59 8.62 7.14
N PRO A 76 -6.81 9.72 7.21
CA PRO A 76 -7.26 11.04 6.76
C PRO A 76 -7.62 11.06 5.28
N ILE A 77 -6.85 10.34 4.48
CA ILE A 77 -7.05 10.16 3.04
C ILE A 77 -8.37 9.41 2.76
N LEU A 78 -8.68 8.39 3.56
CA LEU A 78 -9.89 7.59 3.46
C LEU A 78 -11.13 8.22 4.16
N ARG A 79 -11.00 9.38 4.82
CA ARG A 79 -12.04 9.97 5.68
C ARG A 79 -12.96 11.01 5.01
N ARG A 80 -12.85 11.28 3.71
CA ARG A 80 -13.80 12.18 3.01
C ARG A 80 -14.84 11.40 2.23
N PRO A 81 -16.10 11.42 2.71
CA PRO A 81 -17.21 11.77 1.82
C PRO A 81 -18.23 12.73 2.49
N GLY A 82 -18.65 13.82 1.79
CA GLY A 82 -19.82 14.61 2.23
C GLY A 82 -20.18 15.90 1.45
N ALA A 83 -21.21 15.78 0.59
CA ALA A 83 -22.21 16.72 0.03
C ALA A 83 -22.09 18.27 0.15
N THR A 84 -22.08 18.96 -1.01
CA THR A 84 -23.07 19.99 -1.45
C THR A 84 -22.88 20.28 -2.94
N GLY A 85 -23.95 20.56 -3.67
CA GLY A 85 -24.03 20.53 -5.14
C GLY A 85 -23.41 21.71 -5.91
N GLY A 86 -23.51 21.59 -7.24
CA GLY A 86 -23.36 22.69 -8.22
C GLY A 86 -21.94 23.01 -8.68
N GLU A 87 -21.78 23.07 -10.01
CA GLU A 87 -20.63 23.49 -10.84
C GLU A 87 -19.24 22.83 -10.66
N ALA A 88 -18.63 22.46 -11.80
CA ALA A 88 -17.37 21.71 -11.91
C ALA A 88 -16.11 22.56 -11.64
N PRO A 89 -15.16 22.11 -10.79
CA PRO A 89 -13.85 22.74 -10.65
C PRO A 89 -12.65 21.85 -11.00
N THR A 90 -11.55 22.55 -11.27
CA THR A 90 -10.25 22.20 -11.85
C THR A 90 -9.28 21.50 -10.88
N PHE A 91 -8.18 20.94 -11.43
CA PHE A 91 -7.05 20.17 -10.88
C PHE A 91 -6.55 20.36 -9.43
N ALA A 92 -6.98 21.38 -8.66
CA ALA A 92 -6.92 21.31 -7.18
C ALA A 92 -7.93 20.28 -6.63
N ALA A 93 -8.96 19.98 -7.42
CA ALA A 93 -9.90 18.88 -7.23
C ALA A 93 -9.20 17.51 -7.28
N GLU A 94 -8.04 17.36 -7.94
CA GLU A 94 -7.39 16.04 -8.06
C GLU A 94 -6.68 15.55 -6.80
N ALA A 95 -6.37 16.47 -5.88
CA ALA A 95 -5.93 16.15 -4.53
C ALA A 95 -7.11 15.85 -3.58
N GLU A 96 -8.34 16.19 -3.99
CA GLU A 96 -9.59 15.82 -3.31
C GLU A 96 -10.30 14.63 -3.98
N THR A 97 -9.84 14.20 -5.17
CA THR A 97 -10.36 13.05 -5.93
C THR A 97 -9.43 11.85 -5.85
N GLU A 98 -8.99 11.50 -4.64
CA GLU A 98 -8.99 10.07 -4.35
C GLU A 98 -10.43 9.59 -4.45
N GLY A 99 -10.84 9.15 -5.66
CA GLY A 99 -12.20 8.63 -5.84
C GLY A 99 -13.24 9.51 -6.54
N ARG A 100 -12.97 10.15 -7.69
CA ARG A 100 -13.94 10.35 -8.81
C ARG A 100 -13.44 11.45 -9.74
N ALA A 101 -13.09 11.19 -10.99
CA ALA A 101 -14.04 10.80 -12.03
C ALA A 101 -14.31 9.30 -12.13
N GLY A 102 -15.39 8.84 -11.48
CA GLY A 102 -16.07 7.55 -11.71
C GLY A 102 -15.30 6.22 -11.66
N THR A 103 -13.97 6.21 -11.47
CA THR A 103 -13.12 5.06 -11.82
C THR A 103 -12.13 4.64 -10.73
N SER A 104 -12.01 5.39 -9.62
CA SER A 104 -11.19 4.94 -8.48
C SER A 104 -12.03 4.03 -7.56
N TYR A 105 -11.48 2.83 -7.29
CA TYR A 105 -12.10 1.78 -6.49
C TYR A 105 -12.65 2.30 -5.14
N HIS A 106 -11.94 3.23 -4.48
CA HIS A 106 -12.32 3.76 -3.16
C HIS A 106 -13.63 4.57 -3.14
N ALA A 107 -14.17 4.96 -4.29
CA ALA A 107 -15.43 5.71 -4.38
C ALA A 107 -16.63 4.90 -4.86
N ILE A 108 -16.44 3.62 -5.17
CA ILE A 108 -17.51 2.74 -5.63
C ILE A 108 -18.18 2.14 -4.39
N ARG A 109 -19.33 2.69 -4.02
CA ARG A 109 -20.05 2.30 -2.79
C ARG A 109 -20.52 0.86 -2.80
N GLU A 110 -20.79 0.32 -3.98
CA GLU A 110 -21.14 -1.08 -4.19
C GLU A 110 -20.02 -2.03 -3.70
N HIS A 111 -18.78 -1.55 -3.62
CA HIS A 111 -17.63 -2.27 -3.09
C HIS A 111 -17.36 -2.04 -1.59
N ASP A 112 -18.21 -1.29 -0.87
CA ASP A 112 -18.02 -1.02 0.58
C ASP A 112 -17.94 -2.30 1.42
N THR A 113 -18.60 -3.37 0.97
CA THR A 113 -18.60 -4.67 1.65
C THR A 113 -17.45 -5.59 1.20
N VAL A 114 -16.78 -5.25 0.10
CA VAL A 114 -15.69 -6.04 -0.46
C VAL A 114 -14.40 -5.73 0.29
N ARG A 115 -13.75 -6.78 0.80
CA ARG A 115 -12.50 -6.67 1.58
C ARG A 115 -11.31 -7.05 0.70
N VAL A 116 -10.62 -6.03 0.17
CA VAL A 116 -9.36 -6.18 -0.56
C VAL A 116 -8.29 -5.42 0.21
N ALA A 117 -7.18 -6.09 0.56
CA ALA A 117 -6.10 -5.44 1.28
C ALA A 117 -5.41 -4.38 0.39
N CYS A 118 -5.01 -3.24 0.95
CA CYS A 118 -4.43 -2.12 0.19
C CYS A 118 -3.29 -2.56 -0.75
N VAL A 119 -2.42 -3.45 -0.27
CA VAL A 119 -1.24 -3.95 -0.99
C VAL A 119 -1.57 -4.86 -2.17
N ARG A 120 -2.83 -5.29 -2.34
CA ARG A 120 -3.27 -6.04 -3.53
C ARG A 120 -3.41 -5.14 -4.75
N CYS A 121 -3.64 -3.83 -4.53
CA CYS A 121 -3.71 -2.84 -5.59
C CYS A 121 -2.44 -1.97 -5.64
N HIS A 122 -1.86 -1.66 -4.49
CA HIS A 122 -0.66 -0.83 -4.37
C HIS A 122 0.58 -1.68 -4.09
N GLY A 123 1.34 -2.00 -5.14
CA GLY A 123 2.59 -2.76 -5.03
C GLY A 123 3.68 -1.93 -4.33
N ALA A 124 4.18 -2.42 -3.18
CA ALA A 124 5.14 -1.66 -2.38
C ALA A 124 6.56 -1.64 -2.98
N HIS A 125 7.02 -2.79 -3.48
CA HIS A 125 8.40 -3.01 -3.96
C HIS A 125 8.48 -3.37 -5.44
N THR A 126 7.41 -3.13 -6.19
CA THR A 126 7.41 -3.36 -7.63
C THR A 126 7.78 -2.09 -8.37
N THR A 127 8.46 -2.26 -9.50
CA THR A 127 8.89 -1.15 -10.37
C THR A 127 8.15 -1.19 -11.71
N ASP A 128 7.03 -1.92 -11.78
CA ASP A 128 6.19 -2.11 -12.96
C ASP A 128 5.07 -1.06 -13.06
N SER A 129 5.17 -0.01 -12.24
CA SER A 129 4.32 1.18 -12.24
C SER A 129 5.13 2.37 -11.72
N ASP A 130 4.51 3.55 -11.67
CA ASP A 130 5.16 4.80 -11.33
C ASP A 130 4.26 5.71 -10.47
N ALA A 131 4.83 6.82 -9.99
CA ALA A 131 4.12 7.78 -9.15
C ALA A 131 2.91 8.42 -9.85
N ALA A 132 2.97 8.63 -11.18
CA ALA A 132 1.85 9.18 -11.94
C ALA A 132 0.66 8.20 -11.97
N SER A 133 0.96 6.91 -12.03
CA SER A 133 0.02 5.79 -11.95
C SER A 133 -0.25 5.35 -10.50
N ARG A 134 0.22 6.12 -9.50
CA ARG A 134 0.06 5.84 -8.07
C ARG A 134 0.60 4.46 -7.64
N PHE A 135 1.61 3.97 -8.36
CA PHE A 135 2.22 2.64 -8.20
C PHE A 135 1.20 1.50 -8.30
N ILE A 136 0.16 1.69 -9.11
CA ILE A 136 -0.82 0.67 -9.47
C ILE A 136 -0.40 0.06 -10.80
N SER A 137 -0.06 -1.22 -10.79
CA SER A 137 0.28 -1.97 -12.00
C SER A 137 -0.95 -2.64 -12.58
N LYS A 138 -1.31 -2.32 -13.83
CA LYS A 138 -2.50 -2.91 -14.48
C LYS A 138 -2.40 -4.43 -14.61
N THR A 139 -1.21 -4.95 -14.91
CA THR A 139 -0.97 -6.39 -15.02
C THR A 139 -1.19 -7.13 -13.70
N VAL A 140 -0.95 -6.46 -12.57
CA VAL A 140 -1.18 -7.01 -11.22
C VAL A 140 -2.62 -6.81 -10.75
N VAL A 141 -3.21 -5.63 -11.01
CA VAL A 141 -4.49 -5.22 -10.41
C VAL A 141 -5.70 -5.67 -11.21
N VAL A 142 -5.64 -5.74 -12.54
CA VAL A 142 -6.77 -6.23 -13.35
C VAL A 142 -7.22 -7.65 -12.93
N PRO A 143 -6.31 -8.61 -12.68
CA PRO A 143 -6.69 -9.91 -12.14
C PRO A 143 -7.44 -9.86 -10.81
N VAL A 144 -7.18 -8.85 -9.95
CA VAL A 144 -7.91 -8.66 -8.68
C VAL A 144 -9.37 -8.30 -8.96
N CYS A 145 -9.62 -7.41 -9.92
CA CYS A 145 -10.98 -7.08 -10.35
C CYS A 145 -11.70 -8.29 -10.96
N GLN A 146 -10.97 -9.12 -11.71
CA GLN A 146 -11.49 -10.31 -12.38
C GLN A 146 -11.88 -11.46 -11.44
N GLU A 147 -11.47 -11.42 -10.16
CA GLU A 147 -11.96 -12.35 -9.14
C GLU A 147 -13.49 -12.31 -9.01
N CYS A 148 -14.11 -11.16 -9.28
CA CYS A 148 -15.56 -10.96 -9.29
C CYS A 148 -16.11 -10.58 -10.67
N HIS A 149 -15.35 -9.85 -11.50
CA HIS A 149 -15.74 -9.39 -12.83
C HIS A 149 -15.08 -10.21 -13.93
N LYS A 150 -15.60 -11.42 -14.19
CA LYS A 150 -14.95 -12.40 -15.08
C LYS A 150 -14.74 -11.95 -16.54
N ASP A 151 -15.49 -10.96 -17.01
CA ASP A 151 -15.47 -10.46 -18.39
C ASP A 151 -15.13 -8.96 -18.50
N MET A 152 -14.25 -8.47 -17.61
CA MET A 152 -13.72 -7.10 -17.65
C MET A 152 -12.58 -6.91 -18.64
#